data_AF-A0A962NAF0-F1
#
_entry.id   AF-A0A962NAF0-F1
#
_cell.length_a   1.000
_cell.length_b   1.000
_cell.length_c   1.000
_cell.angle_alpha   90.00
_cell.angle_beta   90.00
_cell.angle_gamma   90.00
#
_symmetry.space_group_name_H-M   'P 1'
#
loop_
_entity.id
_entity.type
_entity.pdbx_description
1 polymer ?
#
loop_
_entity_poly.entity_id
_entity_poly.type
_entity_poly.pdbx_seq_one_letter_code
_entity_poly.pdbx_strand_id
1 'polypeptide(L)'
;MPFEEKQSGGLGGLIREIRSVVGGLVSGGKLEPEKEMAIDVLFGLLGVVAGADSIVTTHEAEFVNETMDEIGLSGKGREMAFAAFNRGRRREVDIDADLSRLLKVYPKGSQEVARIFDSLIKLAASDGRMRPSEKRLLEDITAKLGYSSDVLDQRLQQAGF
;
A
#
# COMPACT_ATOMS: atom_id res chain seq x y z
N MET A 1 14.93 -45.63 42.48
CA MET A 1 14.22 -45.75 41.19
C MET A 1 12.72 -45.84 41.50
N PRO A 2 11.80 -45.21 40.75
CA PRO A 2 11.96 -44.56 39.44
C PRO A 2 11.58 -43.04 39.42
N PHE A 3 11.96 -42.41 38.32
CA PHE A 3 11.67 -41.03 37.93
C PHE A 3 10.28 -40.95 37.29
N GLU A 4 9.49 -39.92 37.60
CA GLU A 4 8.28 -39.58 36.83
C GLU A 4 8.64 -38.76 35.59
N GLU A 5 8.23 -39.29 34.44
CA GLU A 5 8.41 -38.75 33.10
C GLU A 5 7.23 -37.82 32.76
N LYS A 6 7.49 -36.52 32.62
CA LYS A 6 6.49 -35.54 32.20
C LYS A 6 6.32 -35.62 30.67
N GLN A 7 5.14 -36.04 30.23
CA GLN A 7 4.74 -36.05 28.82
C GLN A 7 4.88 -34.66 28.19
N SER A 8 5.80 -34.53 27.24
CA SER A 8 5.90 -33.39 26.34
C SER A 8 5.03 -33.65 25.11
N GLY A 9 3.81 -33.10 25.11
CA GLY A 9 2.96 -33.03 23.92
C GLY A 9 3.57 -32.07 22.89
N GLY A 10 4.46 -32.57 22.05
CA GLY A 10 5.15 -31.81 21.02
C GLY A 10 4.55 -32.01 19.62
N LEU A 11 4.09 -30.91 19.03
CA LEU A 11 4.14 -30.57 17.60
C LEU A 11 3.31 -31.41 16.59
N GLY A 12 2.87 -32.63 16.90
CA GLY A 12 2.15 -33.48 15.95
C GLY A 12 0.72 -33.01 15.62
N GLY A 13 0.04 -32.36 16.57
CA GLY A 13 -1.33 -31.84 16.37
C GLY A 13 -1.37 -30.56 15.55
N LEU A 14 -0.39 -29.68 15.73
CA LEU A 14 -0.33 -28.36 15.10
C LEU A 14 -0.12 -28.44 13.57
N ILE A 15 0.63 -29.44 13.09
CA ILE A 15 0.92 -29.58 11.65
C ILE A 15 -0.33 -29.95 10.85
N ARG A 16 -1.31 -30.64 11.45
CA ARG A 16 -2.56 -31.01 10.75
C ARG A 16 -3.53 -29.83 10.62
N GLU A 17 -3.48 -28.87 11.55
CA GLU A 17 -4.31 -27.66 11.55
C GLU A 17 -3.71 -26.53 10.69
N ILE A 18 -2.37 -26.42 10.64
CA ILE A 18 -1.69 -25.51 9.70
C ILE A 18 -2.01 -25.89 8.24
N ARG A 19 -2.20 -27.17 7.92
CA ARG A 19 -2.56 -27.58 6.56
C ARG A 19 -3.96 -27.10 6.13
N SER A 20 -4.92 -26.86 7.03
CA SER A 20 -6.23 -26.31 6.62
C SER A 20 -6.17 -24.80 6.37
N VAL A 21 -5.29 -24.07 7.06
CA VAL A 21 -5.01 -22.64 6.79
C VAL A 21 -4.15 -22.47 5.54
N VAL A 22 -3.18 -23.35 5.32
CA VAL A 22 -2.38 -23.36 4.07
C VAL A 22 -3.20 -23.86 2.89
N GLY A 23 -4.14 -24.80 3.08
CA GLY A 23 -5.00 -25.34 2.01
C GLY A 23 -5.98 -24.33 1.39
N GLY A 24 -6.33 -23.25 2.10
CA GLY A 24 -7.09 -22.12 1.54
C GLY A 24 -6.22 -21.00 0.95
N LEU A 25 -4.93 -20.94 1.32
CA LEU A 25 -3.98 -19.89 0.93
C LEU A 25 -2.99 -20.32 -0.17
N VAL A 26 -3.08 -21.56 -0.67
CA VAL A 26 -2.66 -21.92 -2.03
C VAL A 26 -3.73 -21.48 -3.05
N SER A 27 -4.51 -20.45 -2.73
CA SER A 27 -5.25 -19.71 -3.74
C SER A 27 -4.27 -18.82 -4.48
N GLY A 28 -3.61 -19.38 -5.49
CA GLY A 28 -3.26 -18.64 -6.70
C GLY A 28 -4.51 -18.17 -7.45
N GLY A 29 -5.51 -17.67 -6.71
CA GLY A 29 -6.70 -17.05 -7.24
C GLY A 29 -6.30 -15.71 -7.82
N LYS A 30 -6.71 -15.49 -9.06
CA LYS A 30 -6.58 -14.17 -9.70
C LYS A 30 -7.19 -13.14 -8.75
N LEU A 31 -6.51 -12.02 -8.57
CA LEU A 31 -7.10 -10.90 -7.87
C LEU A 31 -8.31 -10.45 -8.69
N GLU A 32 -9.38 -10.02 -8.03
CA GLU A 32 -10.50 -9.41 -8.74
C GLU A 32 -9.98 -8.21 -9.56
N PRO A 33 -10.45 -8.00 -10.81
CA PRO A 33 -9.89 -6.97 -11.70
C PRO A 33 -9.88 -5.56 -11.09
N GLU A 34 -10.88 -5.23 -10.27
CA GLU A 34 -10.96 -3.96 -9.55
C GLU A 34 -9.86 -3.83 -8.49
N LYS A 35 -9.56 -4.91 -7.78
CA LYS A 35 -8.47 -4.95 -6.80
C LYS A 35 -7.10 -4.86 -7.48
N GLU A 36 -6.91 -5.53 -8.63
CA GLU A 36 -5.68 -5.39 -9.43
C GLU A 36 -5.48 -3.94 -9.87
N MET A 37 -6.52 -3.32 -10.41
CA MET A 37 -6.51 -1.90 -10.79
C MET A 37 -6.18 -0.99 -9.61
N ALA A 38 -6.82 -1.20 -8.45
CA ALA A 38 -6.61 -0.37 -7.27
C ALA A 38 -5.17 -0.46 -6.74
N ILE A 39 -4.60 -1.67 -6.72
CA ILE A 39 -3.21 -1.90 -6.32
C ILE A 39 -2.27 -1.24 -7.32
N ASP A 40 -2.51 -1.43 -8.62
CA ASP A 40 -1.70 -0.85 -9.68
C ASP A 40 -1.65 0.69 -9.59
N VAL A 41 -2.81 1.33 -9.41
CA VAL A 41 -2.91 2.79 -9.23
C VAL A 41 -2.26 3.23 -7.91
N LEU A 42 -2.57 2.59 -6.78
CA LEU A 42 -2.04 2.96 -5.47
C LEU A 42 -0.52 2.92 -5.46
N PHE A 43 0.08 1.80 -5.87
CA PHE A 43 1.53 1.65 -5.85
C PHE A 43 2.19 2.51 -6.91
N GLY A 44 1.57 2.70 -8.08
CA GLY A 44 2.02 3.67 -9.07
C GLY A 44 2.14 5.08 -8.48
N LEU A 45 1.08 5.57 -7.83
CA LEU A 45 1.06 6.89 -7.20
C LEU A 45 2.04 7.01 -6.03
N LEU A 46 2.16 5.99 -5.17
CA LEU A 46 3.19 5.93 -4.13
C LEU A 46 4.59 6.05 -4.75
N GLY A 47 4.82 5.41 -5.90
CA GLY A 47 6.06 5.52 -6.64
C GLY A 47 6.33 6.92 -7.16
N VAL A 48 5.32 7.64 -7.66
CA VAL A 48 5.48 9.04 -8.09
C VAL A 48 5.82 9.94 -6.91
N VAL A 49 5.16 9.75 -5.76
CA VAL A 49 5.40 10.51 -4.53
C VAL A 49 6.84 10.28 -4.04
N ALA A 50 7.26 9.03 -3.87
CA ALA A 50 8.64 8.69 -3.47
C ALA A 50 9.70 9.11 -4.51
N GLY A 51 9.31 9.18 -5.79
CA GLY A 51 10.17 9.61 -6.90
C GLY A 51 10.11 11.12 -7.19
N ALA A 52 9.38 11.89 -6.38
CA ALA A 52 9.31 13.35 -6.54
C ALA A 52 10.71 13.97 -6.33
N ASP A 53 11.50 13.36 -5.45
CA ASP A 53 12.90 13.68 -5.20
C ASP A 53 13.83 12.51 -5.56
N SER A 54 15.13 12.80 -5.77
CA SER A 54 16.11 11.83 -6.30
C SER A 54 16.71 10.89 -5.26
N ILE A 55 16.25 10.96 -4.00
CA ILE A 55 16.81 10.20 -2.87
C ILE A 55 15.73 9.28 -2.33
N VAL A 56 15.92 7.97 -2.48
CA VAL A 56 15.10 7.00 -1.76
C VAL A 56 15.62 6.83 -0.35
N THR A 57 14.71 6.87 0.62
CA THR A 57 15.04 6.59 2.01
C THR A 57 14.63 5.17 2.39
N THR A 58 15.28 4.60 3.41
CA THR A 58 14.89 3.30 3.97
C THR A 58 13.42 3.30 4.42
N HIS A 59 12.93 4.43 4.95
CA HIS A 59 11.56 4.59 5.43
C HIS A 59 10.52 4.42 4.31
N GLU A 60 10.80 4.88 3.09
CA GLU A 60 9.87 4.70 1.96
C GLU A 60 9.78 3.24 1.53
N ALA A 61 10.93 2.54 1.50
CA ALA A 61 10.97 1.13 1.16
C ALA A 61 10.26 0.28 2.22
N GLU A 62 10.43 0.61 3.50
CA GLU A 62 9.68 0.01 4.61
C GLU A 62 8.19 0.26 4.48
N PHE A 63 7.77 1.51 4.26
CA PHE A 63 6.36 1.89 4.09
C PHE A 63 5.66 1.11 2.97
N VAL A 64 6.33 0.95 1.82
CA VAL A 64 5.80 0.18 0.69
C VAL A 64 5.59 -1.28 1.07
N ASN A 65 6.56 -1.89 1.78
CA ASN A 65 6.44 -3.28 2.22
C ASN A 65 5.32 -3.45 3.25
N GLU A 66 5.23 -2.55 4.23
CA GLU A 66 4.16 -2.55 5.23
C GLU A 66 2.79 -2.38 4.58
N THR A 67 2.67 -1.50 3.58
CA THR A 67 1.43 -1.32 2.82
C THR A 67 1.03 -2.61 2.09
N MET A 68 1.99 -3.36 1.53
CA MET A 68 1.70 -4.67 0.93
C MET A 68 1.22 -5.68 1.98
N ASP A 69 1.78 -5.66 3.18
CA ASP A 69 1.40 -6.54 4.28
C ASP A 69 -0.02 -6.21 4.78
N GLU A 70 -0.34 -4.93 4.97
CA GLU A 70 -1.68 -4.46 5.39
C GLU A 70 -2.78 -4.84 4.40
N ILE A 71 -2.51 -4.78 3.09
CA ILE A 71 -3.45 -5.20 2.04
C ILE A 71 -3.56 -6.74 1.96
N GLY A 72 -2.62 -7.47 2.57
CA GLY A 72 -2.52 -8.93 2.53
C GLY A 72 -1.99 -9.46 1.19
N LEU A 73 -1.07 -8.73 0.56
CA LEU A 73 -0.48 -9.14 -0.73
C LEU A 73 0.61 -10.21 -0.52
N SER A 74 0.53 -11.25 -1.34
CA SER A 74 1.53 -12.33 -1.41
C SER A 74 1.82 -12.72 -2.86
N GLY A 75 2.98 -13.34 -3.10
CA GLY A 75 3.40 -13.82 -4.42
C GLY A 75 3.23 -12.77 -5.53
N LYS A 76 2.44 -13.11 -6.54
CA LYS A 76 2.15 -12.25 -7.71
C LYS A 76 1.58 -10.88 -7.34
N GLY A 77 0.81 -10.77 -6.26
CA GLY A 77 0.27 -9.48 -5.81
C GLY A 77 1.38 -8.51 -5.39
N ARG A 78 2.40 -9.00 -4.68
CA ARG A 78 3.58 -8.18 -4.32
C ARG A 78 4.42 -7.83 -5.54
N GLU A 79 4.62 -8.78 -6.46
CA GLU A 79 5.35 -8.54 -7.71
C GLU A 79 4.69 -7.42 -8.52
N MET A 80 3.37 -7.47 -8.67
CA MET A 80 2.58 -6.44 -9.35
C MET A 80 2.69 -5.07 -8.65
N ALA A 81 2.50 -5.04 -7.34
CA ALA A 81 2.62 -3.81 -6.54
C ALA A 81 4.02 -3.20 -6.66
N PHE A 82 5.08 -4.01 -6.57
CA PHE A 82 6.45 -3.54 -6.70
C PHE A 82 6.76 -3.06 -8.12
N ALA A 83 6.24 -3.74 -9.14
CA ALA A 83 6.38 -3.30 -10.53
C ALA A 83 5.70 -1.93 -10.74
N ALA A 84 4.48 -1.75 -10.23
CA ALA A 84 3.76 -0.48 -10.28
C ALA A 84 4.51 0.65 -9.56
N PHE A 85 4.99 0.39 -8.35
CA PHE A 85 5.80 1.33 -7.59
C PHE A 85 7.05 1.79 -8.35
N ASN A 86 7.78 0.86 -8.95
CA ASN A 86 8.98 1.21 -9.72
C ASN A 86 8.66 1.98 -11.01
N ARG A 87 7.53 1.69 -11.69
CA ARG A 87 7.08 2.52 -12.83
C ARG A 87 6.74 3.94 -12.39
N GLY A 88 6.03 4.09 -11.27
CA GLY A 88 5.73 5.38 -10.66
C GLY A 88 6.99 6.19 -10.37
N ARG A 89 8.00 5.55 -9.76
CA ARG A 89 9.30 6.18 -9.47
C ARG A 89 10.05 6.67 -10.70
N ARG A 90 9.95 5.93 -11.81
CA ARG A 90 10.53 6.33 -13.11
C ARG A 90 9.68 7.36 -13.85
N ARG A 91 8.56 7.80 -13.27
CA ARG A 91 7.55 8.67 -13.89
C ARG A 91 7.01 8.08 -15.21
N GLU A 92 6.92 6.76 -15.26
CA GLU A 92 6.36 5.97 -16.38
C GLU A 92 4.87 5.66 -16.14
N VAL A 93 4.16 6.56 -15.47
CA VAL A 93 2.73 6.43 -15.17
C VAL A 93 1.99 7.68 -15.64
N ASP A 94 0.75 7.48 -16.07
CA ASP A 94 -0.16 8.57 -16.43
C ASP A 94 -1.12 8.78 -15.25
N ILE A 95 -0.78 9.75 -14.39
CA ILE A 95 -1.53 10.07 -13.17
C ILE A 95 -2.99 10.38 -13.50
N ASP A 96 -3.26 11.10 -14.59
CA ASP A 96 -4.61 11.48 -14.98
C ASP A 96 -5.42 10.28 -15.44
N ALA A 97 -4.83 9.39 -16.23
CA ALA A 97 -5.47 8.15 -16.67
C ALA A 97 -5.71 7.19 -15.49
N ASP A 98 -4.75 7.06 -14.58
CA ASP A 98 -4.85 6.19 -13.41
C ASP A 98 -5.91 6.66 -12.43
N LEU A 99 -5.92 7.95 -12.08
CA LEU A 99 -6.97 8.53 -11.24
C LEU A 99 -8.33 8.46 -11.91
N SER A 100 -8.42 8.66 -13.23
CA SER A 100 -9.67 8.52 -13.97
C SER A 100 -10.19 7.08 -13.95
N ARG A 101 -9.31 6.08 -14.08
CA ARG A 101 -9.67 4.66 -13.99
C ARG A 101 -10.12 4.29 -12.59
N LEU A 102 -9.41 4.77 -11.57
CA LEU A 102 -9.77 4.58 -10.17
C LEU A 102 -11.16 5.15 -9.86
N LEU A 103 -11.40 6.40 -10.26
CA LEU A 103 -12.64 7.13 -9.95
C LEU A 103 -13.88 6.62 -10.70
N LYS A 104 -13.69 5.84 -11.77
CA LYS A 104 -14.79 5.12 -12.44
C LYS A 104 -15.32 3.95 -11.62
N VAL A 105 -14.47 3.33 -10.80
CA VAL A 105 -14.83 2.19 -9.94
C VAL A 105 -15.18 2.67 -8.53
N TYR A 106 -14.39 3.58 -7.97
CA TYR A 106 -14.59 4.14 -6.64
C TYR A 106 -14.96 5.62 -6.73
N PRO A 107 -16.22 6.00 -6.45
CA PRO A 107 -16.65 7.38 -6.56
C PRO A 107 -15.84 8.33 -5.65
N LYS A 108 -15.74 9.60 -6.07
CA LYS A 108 -15.15 10.65 -5.22
C LYS A 108 -15.82 10.67 -3.84
N GLY A 109 -15.01 10.75 -2.79
CA GLY A 109 -15.48 10.71 -1.39
C GLY A 109 -15.77 9.30 -0.84
N SER A 110 -15.54 8.22 -1.61
CA SER A 110 -15.64 6.86 -1.07
C SER A 110 -14.52 6.56 -0.08
N GLN A 111 -14.71 5.51 0.75
CA GLN A 111 -13.70 5.09 1.70
C GLN A 111 -12.43 4.57 1.00
N GLU A 112 -12.55 3.95 -0.16
CA GLU A 112 -11.43 3.46 -0.96
C GLU A 112 -10.55 4.61 -1.44
N VAL A 113 -11.16 5.65 -2.00
CA VAL A 113 -10.46 6.87 -2.40
C VAL A 113 -9.81 7.55 -1.20
N ALA A 114 -10.51 7.61 -0.06
CA ALA A 114 -9.95 8.16 1.17
C ALA A 114 -8.73 7.39 1.66
N ARG A 115 -8.77 6.04 1.66
CA ARG A 115 -7.63 5.18 2.06
C ARG A 115 -6.43 5.36 1.14
N ILE A 116 -6.65 5.40 -0.18
CA ILE A 116 -5.57 5.66 -1.15
C ILE A 116 -4.93 7.02 -0.86
N PHE A 117 -5.74 8.06 -0.66
CA PHE A 117 -5.22 9.38 -0.34
C PHE A 117 -4.43 9.40 0.98
N ASP A 118 -4.91 8.72 2.02
CA ASP A 118 -4.20 8.59 3.30
C ASP A 118 -2.85 7.89 3.14
N SER A 119 -2.77 6.83 2.33
CA SER A 119 -1.50 6.15 2.05
C SER A 119 -0.48 7.06 1.36
N LEU A 120 -0.91 7.91 0.42
CA LEU A 120 -0.03 8.88 -0.25
C LEU A 120 0.53 9.91 0.74
N ILE A 121 -0.34 10.41 1.64
CA ILE A 121 0.06 11.38 2.67
C ILE A 121 1.04 10.74 3.64
N LYS A 122 0.75 9.53 4.13
CA LYS A 122 1.64 8.81 5.06
C LYS A 122 3.02 8.55 4.46
N LEU A 123 3.10 8.20 3.17
CA LEU A 123 4.38 8.03 2.49
C LEU A 123 5.16 9.36 2.41
N ALA A 124 4.51 10.43 1.96
CA ALA A 124 5.13 11.76 1.88
C ALA A 124 5.54 12.31 3.27
N ALA A 125 4.91 11.80 4.33
CA ALA A 125 5.21 12.10 5.72
C ALA A 125 6.31 11.19 6.33
N SER A 126 6.77 10.16 5.62
CA SER A 126 7.56 9.07 6.23
C SER A 126 8.96 9.47 6.70
N ASP A 127 9.59 10.49 6.11
CA ASP A 127 10.94 10.94 6.45
C ASP A 127 10.96 12.16 7.41
N GLY A 128 9.79 12.63 7.85
CA GLY A 128 9.65 13.79 8.74
C GLY A 128 9.81 15.14 8.04
N ARG A 129 9.99 15.20 6.71
CA ARG A 129 10.20 16.46 5.97
C ARG A 129 9.51 16.46 4.60
N MET A 130 8.34 17.08 4.55
CA MET A 130 7.68 17.35 3.27
C MET A 130 8.41 18.43 2.46
N ARG A 131 8.87 18.07 1.28
CA ARG A 131 9.54 18.97 0.33
C ARG A 131 8.52 19.73 -0.52
N PRO A 132 8.86 20.91 -1.06
CA PRO A 132 7.94 21.67 -1.91
C PRO A 132 7.49 20.94 -3.18
N SER A 133 8.35 20.08 -3.75
CA SER A 133 8.07 19.18 -4.88
C SER A 133 6.97 18.19 -4.55
N GLU A 134 7.11 17.48 -3.43
CA GLU A 134 6.14 16.50 -2.93
C GLU A 134 4.81 17.18 -2.57
N LYS A 135 4.86 18.33 -1.90
CA LYS A 135 3.66 19.11 -1.56
C LYS A 135 2.87 19.48 -2.81
N ARG A 136 3.52 20.02 -3.84
CA ARG A 136 2.84 20.39 -5.11
C ARG A 136 2.22 19.19 -5.81
N LEU A 137 2.91 18.06 -5.79
CA LEU A 137 2.39 16.82 -6.34
C LEU A 137 1.16 16.33 -5.57
N LEU A 138 1.20 16.37 -4.24
CA LEU A 138 0.05 16.03 -3.41
C LEU A 138 -1.12 17.00 -3.62
N GLU A 139 -0.87 18.31 -3.76
CA GLU A 139 -1.90 19.30 -4.08
C GLU A 139 -2.59 18.97 -5.41
N ASP A 140 -1.84 18.61 -6.46
CA ASP A 140 -2.38 18.19 -7.76
C ASP A 140 -3.23 16.92 -7.64
N ILE A 141 -2.72 15.88 -6.98
CA ILE A 141 -3.46 14.63 -6.74
C ILE A 141 -4.72 14.89 -5.91
N THR A 142 -4.64 15.73 -4.87
CA THR A 142 -5.76 16.12 -4.00
C THR A 142 -6.91 16.71 -4.81
N ALA A 143 -6.60 17.67 -5.69
CA ALA A 143 -7.59 18.30 -6.55
C ALA A 143 -8.25 17.28 -7.51
N LYS A 144 -7.46 16.38 -8.09
CA LYS A 144 -7.96 15.34 -9.01
C LYS A 144 -8.88 14.33 -8.32
N LEU A 145 -8.55 13.95 -7.09
CA LEU A 145 -9.41 13.12 -6.23
C LEU A 145 -10.70 13.84 -5.78
N GLY A 146 -10.77 15.16 -5.96
CA GLY A 146 -11.95 15.98 -5.64
C GLY A 146 -11.97 16.50 -4.21
N TYR A 147 -10.82 16.52 -3.53
CA TYR A 147 -10.66 17.14 -2.23
C TYR A 147 -10.21 18.60 -2.38
N SER A 148 -10.53 19.44 -1.40
CA SER A 148 -9.96 20.79 -1.30
C SER A 148 -8.57 20.76 -0.69
N SER A 149 -7.80 21.84 -0.85
CA SER A 149 -6.51 22.02 -0.19
C SER A 149 -6.62 21.94 1.34
N ASP A 150 -7.74 22.41 1.93
CA ASP A 150 -7.95 22.35 3.37
C ASP A 150 -7.96 20.91 3.91
N VAL A 151 -8.47 19.96 3.12
CA VAL A 151 -8.47 18.53 3.50
C VAL A 151 -7.05 17.98 3.51
N LEU A 152 -6.22 18.40 2.55
CA LEU A 152 -4.80 18.04 2.52
C LEU A 152 -4.08 18.60 3.76
N ASP A 153 -4.24 19.89 4.03
CA ASP A 153 -3.62 20.54 5.20
C ASP A 153 -4.06 19.89 6.51
N GLN A 154 -5.35 19.55 6.66
CA GLN A 154 -5.86 18.86 7.85
C GLN A 154 -5.25 17.46 8.02
N ARG A 155 -5.11 16.69 6.94
CA ARG A 155 -4.52 15.34 7.01
C ARG A 155 -3.01 15.39 7.28
N LEU A 156 -2.31 16.39 6.73
CA LEU A 156 -0.91 16.64 7.04
C LEU A 156 -0.71 16.94 8.53
N GLN A 157 -1.55 17.81 9.09
CA GLN A 157 -1.54 18.11 10.54
C GLN A 157 -1.77 16.86 11.40
N GLN A 158 -2.69 15.99 11.00
CA GLN A 158 -2.94 14.72 11.70
C GLN A 158 -1.76 13.74 11.59
N ALA A 159 -1.03 13.77 10.47
CA ALA A 159 0.19 13.01 10.27
C ALA A 159 1.42 13.64 10.97
N GLY A 160 1.27 14.81 11.60
CA GLY A 160 2.33 15.49 12.34
C GLY A 160 3.12 16.53 11.53
N PHE A 161 2.53 17.08 10.47
CA PHE A 161 3.12 18.06 9.55
C PHE A 161 2.40 19.41 9.55
#